data_AF-A0A7Y4U159-F1
#
_entry.id   AF-A0A7Y4U159-F1
#
_cell.length_a   1.000
_cell.length_b   1.000
_cell.length_c   1.000
_cell.angle_alpha   90.00
_cell.angle_beta   90.00
_cell.angle_gamma   90.00
#
_symmetry.space_group_name_H-M   'P 1'
#
loop_
_entity.id
_entity.type
_entity.pdbx_description
1 polymer ?
#
loop_
_entity_poly.entity_id
_entity_poly.type
_entity_poly.pdbx_seq_one_letter_code
_entity_poly.pdbx_strand_id
1 'polypeptide(L)'
;MALIEQLENDNWQALLRMFWGATLDILKNDPYQSVGSSVDDLRAWIRQGGVGRIKEHLNRQMDLRQFSVDKKKAVLGFLEILFHENRRQLLELVNQKVIPPDKHDILSAYGLSELEIADLLERIRAGEHPFEDWMYAHGHSAETIAEIYKIIDEWLMTQGILPPSLTKTH
;
A
#
# COMPACT_ATOMS: atom_id res chain seq x y z
N MET A 1 10.68 -10.20 23.35
CA MET A 1 10.07 -11.31 22.60
C MET A 1 9.76 -10.77 21.22
N ALA A 2 10.41 -11.32 20.20
CA ALA A 2 10.30 -10.86 18.81
C ALA A 2 8.92 -11.23 18.24
N LEU A 3 8.49 -10.58 17.15
CA LEU A 3 7.20 -10.89 16.54
C LEU A 3 7.05 -12.37 16.18
N ILE A 4 8.08 -12.98 15.60
CA ILE A 4 8.04 -14.39 15.18
C ILE A 4 7.75 -15.36 16.32
N GLU A 5 8.27 -15.09 17.52
CA GLU A 5 8.04 -15.92 18.72
C GLU A 5 6.58 -15.86 19.15
N GLN A 6 5.92 -14.71 18.97
CA GLN A 6 4.50 -14.57 19.24
C GLN A 6 3.64 -15.33 18.24
N LEU A 7 4.13 -15.49 17.00
CA LEU A 7 3.43 -16.23 15.95
C LEU A 7 3.48 -17.74 16.15
N GLU A 8 4.39 -18.26 16.99
CA GLU A 8 4.44 -19.69 17.33
C GLU A 8 3.25 -20.11 18.21
N ASN A 9 2.71 -19.19 19.02
CA ASN A 9 1.58 -19.44 19.92
C ASN A 9 0.27 -19.76 19.18
N ASP A 10 -0.68 -20.36 19.88
CA ASP A 10 -2.02 -20.66 19.32
C ASP A 10 -2.89 -19.41 19.16
N ASN A 11 -2.71 -18.40 20.01
CA ASN A 11 -3.45 -17.13 19.96
C ASN A 11 -2.82 -16.06 19.06
N TRP A 12 -1.94 -16.47 18.13
CA TRP A 12 -1.13 -15.57 17.31
C TRP A 12 -1.94 -14.53 16.53
N GLN A 13 -3.17 -14.83 16.11
CA GLN A 13 -4.02 -13.90 15.37
C GLN A 13 -4.39 -12.66 16.19
N ALA A 14 -4.80 -12.86 17.45
CA ALA A 14 -5.17 -11.78 18.35
C ALA A 14 -3.94 -10.91 18.68
N LEU A 15 -2.79 -11.55 18.91
CA LEU A 15 -1.53 -10.87 19.15
C LEU A 15 -1.08 -10.06 17.94
N LEU A 16 -1.10 -10.64 16.74
CA LEU A 16 -0.71 -9.96 15.50
C LEU A 16 -1.60 -8.75 15.22
N ARG A 17 -2.93 -8.87 15.40
CA ARG A 17 -3.86 -7.74 15.26
C ARG A 17 -3.56 -6.63 16.27
N MET A 18 -3.28 -6.99 17.53
CA MET A 18 -2.93 -6.03 18.57
C MET A 18 -1.62 -5.29 18.25
N PHE A 19 -0.57 -6.01 17.86
CA PHE A 19 0.72 -5.40 17.50
C PHE A 19 0.61 -4.54 16.24
N TRP A 20 -0.19 -4.98 15.27
CA TRP A 20 -0.49 -4.21 14.06
C TRP A 20 -1.15 -2.87 14.40
N GLY A 21 -2.24 -2.90 15.19
CA GLY A 21 -2.93 -1.69 15.62
C GLY A 21 -2.02 -0.73 16.39
N ALA A 22 -1.22 -1.25 17.33
CA ALA A 22 -0.22 -0.45 18.04
C ALA A 22 0.81 0.17 17.09
N THR A 23 1.32 -0.60 16.12
CA THR A 23 2.29 -0.12 15.13
C THR A 23 1.74 1.05 14.33
N LEU A 24 0.50 0.97 13.85
CA LEU A 24 -0.13 2.04 13.09
C LEU A 24 -0.36 3.30 13.94
N ASP A 25 -0.80 3.14 15.19
CA ASP A 25 -1.01 4.26 16.11
C ASP A 25 0.31 5.00 16.39
N ILE A 26 1.39 4.26 16.64
CA ILE A 26 2.72 4.82 16.85
C ILE A 26 3.25 5.52 15.60
N LEU A 27 3.10 4.93 14.42
CA LEU A 27 3.50 5.58 13.16
C LEU A 27 2.74 6.88 12.90
N LYS A 28 1.49 6.97 13.35
CA LYS A 28 0.68 8.16 13.21
C LYS A 28 1.06 9.27 14.20
N ASN A 29 1.33 8.90 15.45
CA ASN A 29 1.47 9.86 16.55
C ASN A 29 2.94 10.18 16.90
N ASP A 30 3.80 9.16 17.04
CA ASP A 30 5.22 9.30 17.35
C ASP A 30 6.04 8.10 16.79
N PRO A 31 6.54 8.19 15.54
CA PRO A 31 7.26 7.09 14.91
C PRO A 31 8.54 6.65 15.63
N TYR A 32 9.04 7.43 16.59
CA TYR A 32 10.31 7.18 17.29
C TYR A 32 10.11 6.71 18.74
N GLN A 33 8.86 6.61 19.20
CA GLN A 33 8.53 6.15 20.54
C GLN A 33 9.15 4.77 20.86
N SER A 34 9.60 4.56 22.10
CA SER A 34 10.07 3.23 22.54
C SER A 34 8.88 2.28 22.72
N VAL A 35 8.98 1.07 22.16
CA VAL A 35 7.88 0.10 22.09
C VAL A 35 8.37 -1.32 22.33
N GLY A 36 7.45 -2.26 22.52
CA GLY A 36 7.77 -3.68 22.63
C GLY A 36 8.39 -4.23 21.33
N SER A 37 9.29 -5.20 21.45
CA SER A 37 10.06 -5.77 20.32
C SER A 37 9.19 -6.23 19.14
N SER A 38 8.02 -6.83 19.35
CA SER A 38 7.12 -7.22 18.25
C SER A 38 6.55 -6.04 17.46
N VAL A 39 6.28 -4.92 18.13
CA VAL A 39 5.82 -3.67 17.50
C VAL A 39 6.99 -2.97 16.82
N ASP A 40 8.18 -3.03 17.42
CA ASP A 40 9.40 -2.47 16.84
C ASP A 40 9.80 -3.18 15.55
N ASP A 41 9.70 -4.52 15.50
CA ASP A 41 9.92 -5.32 14.29
C ASP A 41 9.01 -4.84 13.15
N LEU A 42 7.69 -4.78 13.38
CA LEU A 42 6.71 -4.32 12.40
C LEU A 42 7.00 -2.89 11.93
N ARG A 43 7.27 -2.00 12.89
CA ARG A 43 7.61 -0.60 12.62
C ARG A 43 8.87 -0.48 11.75
N ALA A 44 9.92 -1.23 12.07
CA ALA A 44 11.16 -1.19 11.31
C ALA A 44 10.95 -1.67 9.87
N TRP A 45 10.23 -2.77 9.70
CA TRP A 45 10.00 -3.35 8.38
C TRP A 45 9.10 -2.47 7.51
N ILE A 46 8.00 -1.96 8.07
CA ILE A 46 7.07 -1.12 7.31
C ILE A 46 7.71 0.21 6.90
N ARG A 47 8.58 0.80 7.73
CA ARG A 47 9.33 2.02 7.37
C ARG A 47 10.42 1.77 6.33
N GLN A 48 10.91 0.53 6.19
CA GLN A 48 11.96 0.20 5.22
C GLN A 48 11.43 -0.07 3.81
N GLY A 49 10.20 -0.56 3.68
CA GLY A 49 9.65 -0.95 2.37
C GLY A 49 8.19 -1.33 2.42
N GLY A 50 7.41 -0.67 3.27
CA GLY A 50 5.99 -0.89 3.37
C GLY A 50 5.61 -2.30 3.84
N VAL A 51 4.40 -2.67 3.46
CA VAL A 51 3.75 -3.94 3.75
C VAL A 51 4.45 -5.09 3.02
N GLY A 52 4.91 -4.89 1.78
CA GLY A 52 5.72 -5.86 1.05
C GLY A 52 6.92 -6.35 1.87
N ARG A 53 7.62 -5.42 2.52
CA ARG A 53 8.78 -5.73 3.37
C ARG A 53 8.43 -6.55 4.61
N ILE A 54 7.24 -6.36 5.19
CA ILE A 54 6.75 -7.17 6.32
C ILE A 54 6.55 -8.61 5.87
N LYS A 55 5.91 -8.84 4.72
CA LYS A 55 5.68 -10.18 4.15
C LYS A 55 7.01 -10.90 3.90
N GLU A 56 7.98 -10.22 3.29
CA GLU A 56 9.32 -10.77 3.03
C GLU A 56 10.02 -11.23 4.30
N HIS A 57 10.08 -10.36 5.33
CA HIS A 57 10.77 -10.68 6.58
C HIS A 57 10.05 -11.78 7.35
N LEU A 58 8.72 -11.73 7.44
CA LEU A 58 7.93 -12.79 8.09
C LEU A 58 8.12 -14.12 7.39
N ASN A 59 8.07 -14.16 6.06
CA ASN A 59 8.26 -15.41 5.32
C ASN A 59 9.65 -16.01 5.60
N ARG A 60 10.70 -15.18 5.54
CA ARG A 60 12.06 -15.61 5.88
C ARG A 60 12.18 -16.12 7.32
N GLN A 61 11.59 -15.42 8.29
CA GLN A 61 11.63 -15.85 9.69
C GLN A 61 10.86 -17.16 9.93
N MET A 62 9.69 -17.31 9.30
CA MET A 62 8.91 -18.54 9.36
C MET A 62 9.60 -19.72 8.66
N ASP A 63 10.37 -19.47 7.59
CA ASP A 63 11.23 -20.48 6.95
C ASP A 63 12.33 -20.95 7.91
N LEU A 64 13.05 -20.01 8.53
CA LEU A 64 14.12 -20.31 9.49
C LEU A 64 13.60 -21.08 10.71
N ARG A 65 12.39 -20.76 11.17
CA ARG A 65 11.73 -21.42 12.31
C ARG A 65 10.91 -22.65 11.93
N GLN A 66 10.96 -23.08 10.67
CA GLN A 66 10.30 -24.28 10.17
C GLN A 66 8.79 -24.33 10.44
N PHE A 67 8.11 -23.18 10.30
CA PHE A 67 6.64 -23.16 10.38
C PHE A 67 6.06 -24.08 9.30
N SER A 68 4.95 -24.75 9.60
CA SER A 68 4.23 -25.54 8.62
C SER A 68 3.74 -24.66 7.46
N VAL A 69 3.58 -25.26 6.28
CA VAL A 69 3.03 -24.58 5.09
C VAL A 69 1.67 -23.96 5.40
N ASP A 70 0.82 -24.67 6.13
CA ASP A 70 -0.51 -24.18 6.52
C ASP A 70 -0.43 -22.98 7.46
N LYS A 71 0.47 -23.01 8.44
CA LYS A 71 0.63 -21.89 9.39
C LYS A 71 1.21 -20.66 8.68
N LYS A 72 2.17 -20.84 7.77
CA LYS A 72 2.68 -19.74 6.92
C LYS A 72 1.56 -19.10 6.10
N LYS A 73 0.78 -19.93 5.41
CA LYS A 73 -0.36 -19.47 4.61
C LYS A 73 -1.39 -18.73 5.46
N ALA A 74 -1.69 -19.24 6.65
CA ALA A 74 -2.62 -18.60 7.58
C ALA A 74 -2.10 -17.23 8.07
N VAL A 75 -0.83 -17.14 8.47
CA VAL A 75 -0.21 -15.88 8.92
C VAL A 75 -0.23 -14.83 7.79
N LEU A 76 0.25 -15.20 6.60
CA LEU A 76 0.29 -14.28 5.47
C LEU A 76 -1.12 -13.87 5.03
N GLY A 77 -2.06 -14.82 4.96
CA GLY A 77 -3.46 -14.52 4.64
C GLY A 77 -4.14 -13.61 5.66
N PHE A 78 -3.85 -13.78 6.95
CA PHE A 78 -4.37 -12.89 7.99
C PHE A 78 -3.73 -11.49 7.92
N LEU A 79 -2.46 -11.42 7.52
CA LEU A 79 -1.79 -10.16 7.29
C LEU A 79 -2.44 -9.36 6.14
N GLU A 80 -2.84 -10.03 5.05
CA GLU A 80 -3.65 -9.39 3.97
C GLU A 80 -4.96 -8.80 4.50
N ILE A 81 -5.65 -9.54 5.38
CA ILE A 81 -6.88 -9.03 6.01
C ILE A 81 -6.61 -7.74 6.77
N LEU A 82 -5.54 -7.69 7.57
CA LEU A 82 -5.15 -6.48 8.31
C LEU A 82 -4.80 -5.31 7.38
N PHE A 83 -4.15 -5.56 6.25
CA PHE A 83 -3.88 -4.51 5.26
C PHE A 83 -5.16 -3.95 4.65
N HIS A 84 -6.10 -4.83 4.27
CA HIS A 84 -7.38 -4.40 3.71
C HIS A 84 -8.21 -3.62 4.73
N GLU A 85 -8.28 -4.07 5.99
CA GLU A 85 -8.99 -3.37 7.06
C GLU A 85 -8.39 -1.98 7.36
N ASN A 86 -7.07 -1.83 7.26
CA ASN A 86 -6.36 -0.59 7.57
C ASN A 86 -5.90 0.22 6.35
N ARG A 87 -6.39 -0.10 5.14
CA ARG A 87 -5.96 0.52 3.87
C ARG A 87 -5.92 2.06 3.92
N ARG A 88 -6.96 2.69 4.48
CA ARG A 88 -7.03 4.16 4.56
C ARG A 88 -5.91 4.75 5.41
N GLN A 89 -5.65 4.17 6.57
CA GLN A 89 -4.58 4.62 7.47
C GLN A 89 -3.20 4.43 6.84
N LEU A 90 -2.97 3.31 6.14
CA LEU A 90 -1.72 3.08 5.43
C LEU A 90 -1.49 4.13 4.33
N LEU A 91 -2.53 4.48 3.56
CA LEU A 91 -2.44 5.55 2.55
C LEU A 91 -2.14 6.93 3.17
N GLU A 92 -2.75 7.24 4.31
CA GLU A 92 -2.44 8.47 5.06
C GLU A 92 -0.95 8.52 5.47
N LEU A 93 -0.41 7.41 5.98
CA LEU A 93 1.00 7.32 6.39
C LEU A 93 1.97 7.42 5.21
N VAL A 94 1.60 6.89 4.04
CA VAL A 94 2.36 7.07 2.79
C VAL A 94 2.34 8.53 2.34
N ASN A 95 1.17 9.17 2.35
CA ASN A 95 1.03 10.60 1.99
C ASN A 95 1.82 11.52 2.93
N GLN A 96 1.91 11.16 4.22
CA GLN A 96 2.71 11.86 5.22
C GLN A 96 4.21 11.54 5.14
N LYS A 97 4.64 10.68 4.19
CA LYS A 97 6.03 10.23 4.00
C LYS A 97 6.61 9.50 5.23
N VAL A 98 5.75 8.95 6.09
CA VAL A 98 6.16 8.14 7.25
C VAL A 98 6.56 6.73 6.81
N ILE A 99 5.80 6.19 5.85
CA ILE A 99 6.04 4.90 5.20
C ILE A 99 6.44 5.17 3.75
N PRO A 100 7.48 4.51 3.21
CA PRO A 100 7.82 4.65 1.81
C PRO A 100 6.69 4.11 0.90
N PRO A 101 6.45 4.73 -0.25
CA PRO A 101 5.53 4.18 -1.24
C PRO A 101 6.11 2.87 -1.79
N ASP A 102 5.53 1.74 -1.39
CA ASP A 102 5.77 0.45 -2.06
C ASP A 102 4.77 0.33 -3.22
N LYS A 103 5.29 0.02 -4.42
CA LYS A 103 4.48 -0.08 -5.63
C LYS A 103 3.36 -1.11 -5.44
N HIS A 104 3.67 -2.30 -4.94
CA HIS A 104 2.71 -3.38 -4.76
C HIS A 104 1.62 -2.99 -3.75
N ASP A 105 2.00 -2.30 -2.68
CA ASP A 105 1.07 -1.86 -1.64
C ASP A 105 0.17 -0.73 -2.10
N ILE A 106 0.67 0.18 -2.93
CA ILE A 106 -0.12 1.23 -3.56
C ILE A 106 -1.12 0.62 -4.54
N LEU A 107 -0.68 -0.30 -5.41
CA LEU A 107 -1.57 -0.93 -6.38
C LEU A 107 -2.65 -1.76 -5.69
N SER A 108 -2.25 -2.59 -4.72
CA SER A 108 -3.16 -3.39 -3.90
C SER A 108 -4.10 -2.53 -3.07
N ALA A 109 -3.62 -1.39 -2.55
CA ALA A 109 -4.49 -0.40 -1.97
C ALA A 109 -5.54 -0.02 -3.01
N TYR A 110 -5.19 0.50 -4.19
CA TYR A 110 -6.17 0.86 -5.22
C TYR A 110 -7.01 -0.30 -5.79
N GLY A 111 -6.80 -1.55 -5.37
CA GLY A 111 -7.53 -2.73 -5.85
C GLY A 111 -7.08 -3.15 -7.25
N LEU A 112 -5.87 -2.76 -7.63
CA LEU A 112 -5.26 -3.03 -8.92
C LEU A 112 -4.15 -4.05 -8.75
N SER A 113 -4.13 -5.06 -9.62
CA SER A 113 -2.98 -5.95 -9.76
C SER A 113 -1.89 -5.31 -10.62
N GLU A 114 -0.66 -5.80 -10.49
CA GLU A 114 0.44 -5.39 -11.35
C GLU A 114 0.19 -5.70 -12.83
N LEU A 115 -0.52 -6.80 -13.11
CA LEU A 115 -0.88 -7.18 -14.48
C LEU A 115 -1.88 -6.20 -15.09
N GLU A 116 -2.91 -5.79 -14.34
CA GLU A 116 -3.89 -4.80 -14.81
C GLU A 116 -3.22 -3.44 -15.07
N ILE A 117 -2.28 -3.04 -14.22
CA ILE A 117 -1.48 -1.82 -14.43
C ILE A 117 -0.59 -1.96 -15.66
N ALA A 118 0.07 -3.10 -15.85
CA ALA A 118 0.93 -3.34 -17.00
C ALA A 118 0.13 -3.29 -18.31
N ASP A 119 -1.05 -3.93 -18.35
CA ASP A 119 -1.96 -3.88 -19.49
C ASP A 119 -2.41 -2.45 -19.79
N LEU A 120 -2.85 -1.71 -18.77
CA LEU A 120 -3.28 -0.32 -18.91
C LEU A 120 -2.16 0.58 -19.43
N LEU A 121 -0.91 0.37 -18.99
CA LEU A 121 0.25 1.10 -19.48
C LEU A 121 0.63 0.73 -20.93
N GLU A 122 0.51 -0.53 -21.32
CA GLU A 122 0.75 -0.95 -22.71
C GLU A 122 -0.29 -0.34 -23.66
N ARG A 123 -1.56 -0.30 -23.24
CA ARG A 123 -2.63 0.36 -24.01
C ARG A 123 -2.36 1.86 -24.18
N ILE A 124 -1.97 2.55 -23.10
CA ILE A 124 -1.56 3.97 -23.18
C ILE A 124 -0.36 4.15 -24.12
N ARG A 125 0.64 3.26 -24.08
CA ARG A 125 1.81 3.30 -24.98
C ARG A 125 1.43 3.07 -26.44
N ALA A 126 0.41 2.26 -26.70
CA ALA A 126 -0.17 2.06 -28.03
C ALA A 126 -0.96 3.27 -28.55
N GLY A 127 -1.14 4.31 -27.73
CA GLY A 127 -1.91 5.51 -28.06
C GLY A 127 -3.40 5.37 -27.76
N GLU A 128 -3.81 4.36 -26.98
CA GLU A 128 -5.18 4.26 -26.49
C GLU A 128 -5.41 5.23 -25.30
N HIS A 129 -6.69 5.54 -25.09
CA HIS A 129 -7.18 6.48 -24.10
C HIS A 129 -8.12 5.76 -23.12
N PRO A 130 -7.63 4.78 -22.34
CA PRO A 130 -8.48 3.87 -21.57
C PRO A 130 -9.34 4.57 -20.52
N PHE A 131 -8.90 5.70 -19.99
CA PHE A 131 -9.70 6.51 -19.06
C PHE A 131 -10.85 7.21 -19.79
N GLU A 132 -10.57 7.87 -20.91
CA GLU A 132 -11.54 8.57 -21.72
C GLU A 132 -12.56 7.59 -22.32
N ASP A 133 -12.10 6.45 -22.83
CA ASP A 133 -12.95 5.36 -23.33
C ASP A 133 -13.92 4.87 -22.25
N TRP A 134 -13.42 4.67 -21.02
CA TRP A 134 -14.25 4.29 -19.88
C TRP A 134 -15.26 5.38 -19.55
N MET A 135 -14.85 6.65 -19.51
CA MET A 135 -15.73 7.79 -19.23
C MET A 135 -16.85 7.92 -20.26
N TYR A 136 -16.52 7.79 -21.56
CA TYR A 136 -17.52 7.81 -22.63
C TYR A 136 -18.49 6.64 -22.53
N ALA A 137 -18.00 5.43 -22.23
CA ALA A 137 -18.86 4.25 -22.03
C ALA A 137 -19.85 4.42 -20.87
N HIS A 138 -19.53 5.28 -19.89
CA HIS A 138 -20.40 5.61 -18.75
C HIS A 138 -21.21 6.90 -18.94
N GLY A 139 -21.22 7.46 -20.17
CA GLY A 139 -22.06 8.58 -20.54
C GLY A 139 -21.53 9.96 -20.14
N HIS A 140 -20.25 10.07 -19.79
CA HIS A 140 -19.63 11.36 -19.52
C HIS A 140 -19.27 12.09 -20.82
N SER A 141 -19.40 13.42 -20.82
CA SER A 141 -19.06 14.25 -21.99
C SER A 141 -17.56 14.56 -22.04
N ALA A 142 -17.09 14.99 -23.22
CA ALA A 142 -15.72 15.47 -23.40
C ALA A 142 -15.39 16.66 -22.48
N GLU A 143 -16.38 17.52 -22.19
CA GLU A 143 -16.23 18.66 -21.27
C GLU A 143 -15.94 18.18 -19.84
N THR A 144 -16.68 17.18 -19.36
CA THR A 144 -16.43 16.58 -18.03
C THR A 144 -15.05 15.95 -17.94
N ILE A 145 -14.61 15.27 -19.00
CA ILE A 145 -13.28 14.66 -19.05
C ILE A 145 -12.19 15.74 -18.99
N ALA A 146 -12.34 16.82 -19.76
CA ALA A 146 -11.41 17.96 -19.74
C ALA A 146 -11.34 18.65 -18.37
N GLU A 147 -12.47 18.81 -17.68
CA GLU A 147 -12.51 19.35 -16.32
C GLU A 147 -11.76 18.45 -15.32
N ILE A 148 -11.92 17.14 -15.42
CA ILE A 148 -11.19 16.19 -14.56
C ILE A 148 -9.68 16.28 -14.80
N TYR A 149 -9.25 16.31 -16.07
CA TYR A 149 -7.84 16.49 -16.39
C TYR A 149 -7.27 17.78 -15.83
N LYS A 150 -8.02 18.88 -15.94
CA LYS A 150 -7.61 20.16 -15.37
C LYS A 150 -7.40 20.09 -13.85
N ILE A 151 -8.32 19.44 -13.13
CA ILE A 151 -8.19 19.25 -11.67
C ILE A 151 -6.94 18.42 -11.33
N ILE A 152 -6.69 17.34 -12.08
CA ILE A 152 -5.53 16.47 -11.89
C ILE A 152 -4.23 17.24 -12.18
N ASP A 153 -4.17 17.98 -13.29
CA ASP A 153 -3.01 18.77 -13.68
C ASP A 153 -2.69 19.86 -12.64
N GLU A 154 -3.71 20.59 -12.18
CA GLU A 154 -3.55 21.59 -11.11
C GLU A 154 -3.00 20.93 -9.83
N TRP A 155 -3.53 19.77 -9.44
CA TRP A 155 -3.02 19.04 -8.30
C TRP A 155 -1.55 18.60 -8.51
N LEU A 156 -1.21 18.02 -9.65
CA LEU A 156 0.16 17.60 -9.98
C LEU A 156 1.16 18.77 -9.97
N MET A 157 0.74 19.96 -10.42
CA MET A 157 1.54 21.18 -10.34
C MET A 157 1.75 21.63 -8.89
N THR A 158 0.70 21.60 -8.04
CA THR A 158 0.86 21.95 -6.61
C THR A 158 1.81 21.01 -5.88
N GLN A 159 1.91 19.76 -6.33
CA GLN A 159 2.87 18.77 -5.80
C GLN A 159 4.27 18.89 -6.41
N GLY A 160 4.48 19.79 -7.39
CA GLY A 160 5.77 19.98 -8.08
C GLY A 160 6.17 18.84 -9.01
N ILE A 161 5.20 18.01 -9.43
CA ILE A 161 5.42 16.84 -10.29
C ILE A 161 5.44 17.25 -11.76
N LEU A 162 4.54 18.16 -12.16
CA LEU A 162 4.53 18.76 -13.49
C LEU A 162 5.10 20.19 -13.43
N PRO A 163 5.95 20.59 -14.39
CA PRO A 163 6.35 21.98 -14.54
C PRO A 163 5.13 22.84 -14.96
N PRO A 164 5.02 24.11 -14.50
CA PRO A 164 3.87 24.97 -14.80
C PRO A 164 3.62 25.27 -16.28
N SER A 165 4.56 24.91 -17.16
CA SER A 165 4.58 25.26 -18.59
C SER A 165 4.06 24.18 -19.53
N LEU A 166 3.54 23.06 -19.03
CA LEU A 166 2.98 21.96 -19.85
C LEU A 166 1.45 22.03 -19.99
N THR A 167 0.85 23.21 -20.11
CA THR A 167 -0.50 23.33 -20.66
C THR A 167 -0.43 23.20 -22.18
N LYS A 168 -0.35 21.96 -22.68
CA LYS A 168 -0.81 21.71 -24.04
C LYS A 168 -2.33 21.71 -24.00
N THR A 169 -2.92 22.76 -24.57
CA THR A 169 -4.28 22.76 -25.11
C THR A 169 -4.49 21.47 -25.90
N HIS A 170 -5.29 20.57 -25.34
CA HIS A 170 -6.02 19.55 -26.08
C HIS A 170 -7.31 20.18 -26.62
#